data_AF-A0AA38VRD1-F1
#
_entry.id   AF-A0AA38VRD1-F1
#
_cell.length_a   1.000
_cell.length_b   1.000
_cell.length_c   1.000
_cell.angle_alpha   90.00
_cell.angle_beta   90.00
_cell.angle_gamma   90.00
#
_symmetry.space_group_name_H-M   'P 1'
#
loop_
_entity.id
_entity.type
_entity.pdbx_description
1 polymer ?
#
loop_
_entity_poly.entity_id
_entity_poly.type
_entity_poly.pdbx_seq_one_letter_code
_entity_poly.pdbx_strand_id
1 'polypeptide(L)'
;MMSRDREDRVSWKPDLNSGFSVKGIRGLLGEKRGVGRPSGGSTMWEKAIPKKVNIFAWWANLGRLPTRMELARIGVDLHSTLCPRCGNGVESLDHALFRCKPVYKL
;
A
#
# COMPACT_ATOMS: atom_id res chain seq x y z
N MET A 1 21.32 31.07 41.85
CA MET A 1 21.19 29.60 41.67
C MET A 1 20.68 29.36 40.26
N MET A 2 21.55 28.96 39.34
CA MET A 2 21.17 28.77 37.93
C MET A 2 20.33 27.50 37.80
N SER A 3 19.09 27.65 37.34
CA SER A 3 18.24 26.52 36.95
C SER A 3 18.96 25.73 35.86
N ARG A 4 19.16 24.43 36.12
CA ARG A 4 19.76 23.50 35.17
C ARG A 4 19.01 23.57 33.84
N ASP A 5 19.74 23.89 32.78
CA ASP A 5 19.29 23.73 31.40
C ASP A 5 18.84 22.28 31.22
N ARG A 6 17.55 22.08 30.98
CA ARG A 6 16.98 20.75 30.78
C ARG A 6 16.97 20.53 29.27
N GLU A 7 17.93 19.76 28.79
CA GLU A 7 18.12 19.47 27.36
C GLU A 7 16.86 18.82 26.77
N ASP A 8 16.34 19.40 25.68
CA ASP A 8 15.18 18.86 24.97
C ASP A 8 15.51 17.46 24.41
N ARG A 9 14.62 16.49 24.67
CA ARG A 9 14.77 15.11 24.20
C ARG A 9 13.61 14.70 23.30
N VAL A 10 13.95 14.20 22.12
CA VAL A 10 12.99 13.53 21.24
C VAL A 10 12.62 12.19 21.85
N SER A 11 11.33 12.03 22.22
CA SER A 11 10.80 10.78 22.76
C SER A 11 9.77 10.18 21.82
N TRP A 12 9.77 8.85 21.74
CA TRP A 12 8.77 8.10 20.97
C TRP A 12 7.51 7.94 21.81
N LYS A 13 6.37 8.47 21.33
CA LYS A 13 5.08 8.33 22.03
C LYS A 13 4.63 6.89 22.34
N PRO A 14 4.91 5.84 21.52
CA PRO A 14 4.49 4.48 21.86
C PRO A 14 5.18 3.89 23.09
N ASP A 15 6.41 4.31 23.39
CA ASP A 15 7.14 3.86 24.58
C ASP A 15 8.16 4.95 24.98
N LEU A 16 7.87 5.63 26.10
CA LEU A 16 8.66 6.74 26.60
C LEU A 16 10.02 6.31 27.18
N ASN A 17 10.20 5.03 27.51
CA ASN A 17 11.40 4.50 28.16
C ASN A 17 12.26 3.63 27.24
N SER A 18 11.69 2.94 26.26
CA SER A 18 12.42 1.99 25.41
C SER A 18 12.82 2.55 24.04
N GLY A 19 12.39 3.77 23.68
CA GLY A 19 12.63 4.34 22.36
C GLY A 19 11.80 3.67 21.24
N PHE A 20 12.33 3.65 20.02
CA PHE A 20 11.61 3.12 18.86
C PHE A 20 11.38 1.60 18.96
N SER A 21 10.12 1.17 18.82
CA SER A 21 9.76 -0.25 18.74
C SER A 21 8.73 -0.50 17.65
N VAL A 22 9.04 -1.45 16.77
CA VAL A 22 8.13 -1.94 15.72
C VAL A 22 6.83 -2.48 16.35
N LYS A 23 6.92 -3.12 17.53
CA LYS A 23 5.75 -3.62 18.26
C LYS A 23 4.85 -2.48 18.73
N GLY A 24 5.42 -1.43 19.32
CA GLY A 24 4.68 -0.26 19.79
C GLY A 24 3.99 0.49 18.64
N ILE A 25 4.68 0.68 17.51
CA ILE A 25 4.11 1.32 16.32
C ILE A 25 3.00 0.49 15.70
N ARG A 26 3.17 -0.84 15.62
CA ARG A 26 2.11 -1.75 15.15
C ARG A 26 0.86 -1.68 16.02
N GLY A 27 1.03 -1.61 17.35
CA GLY A 27 -0.09 -1.40 18.28
C GLY A 27 -0.82 -0.08 18.00
N LEU A 28 -0.10 1.03 17.96
CA LEU A 28 -0.67 2.35 17.69
C LEU A 28 -1.36 2.44 16.33
N LEU A 29 -0.81 1.81 15.28
CA LEU A 29 -1.41 1.78 13.95
C LEU A 29 -2.70 0.96 13.91
N GLY A 30 -2.77 -0.12 14.68
CA GLY A 30 -3.98 -0.92 14.83
C GLY A 30 -5.09 -0.14 15.55
N GLU A 31 -4.74 0.60 16.59
CA GLU A 31 -5.68 1.39 17.39
C GLU A 31 -6.17 2.66 16.67
N LYS A 32 -5.25 3.47 16.10
CA LYS A 32 -5.61 4.77 15.51
C LYS A 32 -6.37 4.69 14.20
N ARG A 33 -6.23 3.61 13.45
CA ARG A 33 -6.79 3.57 12.09
C ARG A 33 -8.20 3.01 12.02
N GLY A 34 -8.73 2.40 13.09
CA GLY A 34 -9.87 1.48 12.92
C GLY A 34 -9.61 0.45 11.81
N VAL A 35 -8.34 0.30 11.39
CA VAL A 35 -7.88 -0.74 10.49
C VAL A 35 -7.71 -1.91 11.43
N GLY A 36 -8.87 -2.50 11.74
CA GLY A 36 -8.92 -3.92 11.87
C GLY A 36 -8.00 -4.50 10.81
N ARG A 37 -7.23 -5.51 11.22
CA ARG A 37 -7.00 -6.68 10.36
C ARG A 37 -8.08 -6.67 9.28
N PRO A 38 -7.76 -6.48 7.98
CA PRO A 38 -8.73 -6.13 6.94
C PRO A 38 -10.06 -6.80 7.26
N SER A 39 -11.04 -5.99 7.66
CA SER A 39 -12.29 -6.48 8.22
C SER A 39 -12.95 -7.29 7.10
N GLY A 40 -12.81 -8.61 7.15
CA GLY A 40 -13.09 -9.50 6.02
C GLY A 40 -11.87 -9.88 5.17
N GLY A 41 -10.93 -10.62 5.74
CA GLY A 41 -9.94 -11.37 4.94
C GLY A 41 -8.69 -11.69 5.74
N SER A 42 -8.47 -12.98 6.02
CA SER A 42 -7.11 -13.47 6.23
C SER A 42 -6.20 -12.83 5.19
N THR A 43 -5.10 -12.20 5.60
CA THR A 43 -4.07 -11.80 4.66
C THR A 43 -3.77 -13.01 3.78
N MET A 44 -4.06 -12.92 2.47
CA MET A 44 -4.00 -14.02 1.52
C MET A 44 -2.56 -14.46 1.26
N TRP A 45 -1.92 -14.98 2.30
CA TRP A 45 -0.59 -15.55 2.24
C TRP A 45 -0.77 -17.04 2.10
N GLU A 46 -0.93 -17.49 0.87
CA GLU A 46 -0.88 -18.91 0.57
C GLU A 46 0.59 -19.34 0.58
N LYS A 47 0.92 -20.31 1.44
CA LYS A 47 2.30 -20.80 1.58
C LYS A 47 2.77 -21.54 0.34
N ALA A 48 1.84 -22.14 -0.41
CA ALA A 48 2.14 -22.81 -1.67
C ALA A 48 2.48 -21.84 -2.81
N ILE A 49 2.17 -20.55 -2.66
CA ILE A 49 2.37 -19.55 -3.71
C ILE A 49 3.69 -18.79 -3.47
N PRO A 50 4.50 -18.54 -4.52
CA PRO A 50 5.69 -17.71 -4.40
C PRO A 50 5.37 -16.33 -3.81
N LYS A 51 6.22 -15.84 -2.89
CA LYS A 51 5.99 -14.59 -2.16
C LYS A 51 5.66 -13.40 -3.07
N LYS A 52 6.29 -13.32 -4.25
CA LYS A 52 6.05 -12.27 -5.24
C LYS A 52 4.59 -12.24 -5.72
N VAL A 53 4.00 -13.41 -5.95
CA VAL A 53 2.61 -13.53 -6.40
C VAL A 53 1.64 -13.18 -5.28
N ASN A 54 1.91 -13.60 -4.04
CA ASN A 54 1.11 -13.17 -2.88
C ASN A 54 1.14 -11.65 -2.68
N ILE A 55 2.31 -11.02 -2.80
CA ILE A 55 2.44 -9.55 -2.72
C ILE A 55 1.63 -8.89 -3.83
N PHE A 56 1.75 -9.40 -5.06
CA PHE A 56 1.00 -8.88 -6.21
C PHE A 56 -0.52 -8.99 -5.99
N ALA A 57 -1.01 -10.16 -5.60
CA ALA A 57 -2.43 -10.39 -5.32
C ALA A 57 -2.93 -9.50 -4.18
N TRP A 58 -2.11 -9.31 -3.13
CA TRP A 58 -2.44 -8.40 -2.04
C TRP A 58 -2.54 -6.94 -2.51
N TRP A 59 -1.60 -6.47 -3.33
CA TRP A 59 -1.68 -5.12 -3.93
C TRP A 59 -2.88 -4.96 -4.85
N ALA A 60 -3.21 -5.99 -5.62
CA ALA A 60 -4.39 -6.00 -6.48
C ALA A 60 -5.69 -5.85 -5.66
N ASN A 61 -5.82 -6.62 -4.57
CA ASN A 61 -6.99 -6.55 -3.68
C ASN A 61 -7.12 -5.19 -2.97
N LEU A 62 -6.01 -4.52 -2.71
CA LEU A 62 -6.01 -3.17 -2.15
C LEU A 62 -6.26 -2.08 -3.19
N GLY A 63 -6.39 -2.43 -4.49
CA GLY A 63 -6.49 -1.46 -5.57
C GLY A 63 -5.23 -0.61 -5.74
N ARG A 64 -4.05 -1.13 -5.39
CA ARG A 64 -2.78 -0.38 -5.34
C ARG A 64 -1.82 -0.72 -6.48
N LEU A 65 -2.27 -1.44 -7.50
CA LEU A 65 -1.45 -1.64 -8.69
C LEU A 65 -1.36 -0.32 -9.47
N PRO A 66 -0.21 -0.03 -10.10
CA PRO A 66 0.04 1.24 -10.80
C PRO A 66 -0.65 1.27 -12.17
N THR A 67 -1.97 1.13 -12.20
CA THR A 67 -2.77 1.33 -13.41
C THR A 67 -2.99 2.83 -13.65
N ARG A 68 -3.21 3.26 -14.89
CA ARG A 68 -3.50 4.69 -15.19
C ARG A 68 -4.67 5.22 -14.38
N MET A 69 -5.71 4.41 -14.16
CA MET A 69 -6.85 4.80 -13.32
C MET A 69 -6.43 5.11 -11.88
N GLU A 70 -5.61 4.25 -11.27
CA GLU A 70 -5.16 4.43 -9.89
C GLU A 70 -4.11 5.56 -9.77
N LEU A 71 -3.22 5.69 -10.77
CA LEU A 71 -2.26 6.79 -10.86
C LEU A 71 -2.95 8.16 -10.98
N ALA A 72 -3.98 8.27 -11.82
CA ALA A 72 -4.81 9.47 -11.90
C ALA A 72 -5.51 9.77 -10.56
N ARG A 73 -6.02 8.74 -9.88
CA ARG A 73 -6.68 8.87 -8.56
C ARG A 73 -5.77 9.46 -7.50
N ILE A 74 -4.47 9.17 -7.54
CA ILE A 74 -3.48 9.72 -6.60
C ILE A 74 -2.84 11.03 -7.09
N GLY A 75 -3.35 11.61 -8.18
CA GLY A 75 -2.91 12.92 -8.68
C GLY A 75 -1.62 12.91 -9.49
N VAL A 76 -1.20 11.75 -10.02
CA VAL A 76 -0.11 11.72 -11.00
C VAL A 76 -0.62 12.30 -12.31
N ASP A 77 0.11 13.26 -12.85
CA ASP A 77 -0.19 13.83 -14.17
C ASP A 77 0.08 12.80 -15.27
N LEU A 78 -0.95 12.51 -16.06
CA LEU A 78 -0.91 11.51 -17.13
C LEU A 78 -1.48 12.13 -18.38
N HIS A 79 -0.78 11.94 -19.50
CA HIS A 79 -1.26 12.37 -20.82
C HIS A 79 -2.61 11.74 -21.21
N SER A 80 -2.89 10.52 -20.72
CA SER A 80 -4.15 9.82 -20.93
C SER A 80 -4.37 8.74 -19.88
N THR A 81 -5.64 8.42 -19.60
CA THR A 81 -6.05 7.28 -18.78
C THR A 81 -6.24 5.99 -19.58
N LEU A 82 -6.07 6.05 -20.91
CA LEU A 82 -6.20 4.91 -21.81
C LEU A 82 -5.13 3.85 -21.52
N CYS A 83 -5.50 2.58 -21.72
CA CYS A 83 -4.57 1.47 -21.57
C CYS A 83 -3.39 1.60 -22.53
N PRO A 84 -2.14 1.69 -22.04
CA PRO A 84 -0.97 1.82 -22.90
C PRO A 84 -0.69 0.56 -23.72
N ARG A 85 -1.27 -0.59 -23.34
CA ARG A 85 -1.11 -1.86 -24.04
C ARG A 85 -1.96 -1.92 -25.31
N CYS A 86 -3.25 -1.60 -25.22
CA CYS A 86 -4.17 -1.76 -26.35
C CYS A 86 -4.69 -0.44 -26.94
N GLY A 87 -4.44 0.68 -26.28
CA GLY A 87 -4.98 2.00 -26.65
C GLY A 87 -6.49 2.15 -26.48
N ASN A 88 -7.20 1.10 -26.07
CA ASN A 88 -8.66 1.02 -26.08
C ASN A 88 -9.21 0.89 -24.66
N GLY A 89 -9.98 1.88 -24.23
CA GLY A 89 -10.58 1.93 -22.90
C GLY A 89 -9.58 2.33 -21.80
N VAL A 90 -10.12 2.66 -20.63
CA VAL A 90 -9.33 3.10 -19.47
C VAL A 90 -8.55 1.93 -18.87
N GLU A 91 -7.30 2.16 -18.48
CA GLU A 91 -6.51 1.15 -17.75
C GLU A 91 -6.99 1.03 -16.30
N SER A 92 -7.98 0.18 -16.08
CA SER A 92 -8.36 -0.31 -14.75
C SER A 92 -7.62 -1.60 -14.40
N LEU A 93 -7.70 -2.04 -13.14
CA LEU A 93 -7.12 -3.32 -12.72
C LEU A 93 -7.72 -4.50 -13.48
N ASP A 94 -9.04 -4.54 -13.61
CA ASP A 94 -9.76 -5.55 -14.40
C ASP A 94 -9.29 -5.53 -15.87
N HIS A 95 -9.22 -4.34 -16.47
CA HIS A 95 -8.76 -4.21 -17.84
C HIS A 95 -7.33 -4.72 -18.00
N ALA A 96 -6.38 -4.23 -17.18
CA ALA A 96 -4.97 -4.58 -17.29
C ALA A 96 -4.69 -6.08 -17.11
N LEU A 97 -5.47 -6.77 -16.26
CA LEU A 97 -5.23 -8.18 -15.93
C LEU A 97 -6.04 -9.17 -16.76
N PHE A 98 -7.31 -8.87 -17.06
CA PHE A 98 -8.24 -9.87 -17.59
C PHE A 98 -8.86 -9.51 -18.93
N ARG A 99 -9.14 -8.22 -19.21
CA ARG A 99 -9.85 -7.81 -20.45
C ARG A 99 -8.95 -7.31 -21.56
N CYS A 100 -7.74 -6.83 -21.24
CA CYS A 100 -6.85 -6.26 -22.23
C CYS A 100 -6.29 -7.37 -23.12
N LYS A 101 -6.60 -7.30 -24.42
CA LYS A 101 -6.06 -8.23 -25.40
C LYS A 101 -4.53 -8.10 -25.46
N PRO A 102 -3.78 -9.20 -25.50
CA PRO A 102 -2.35 -9.16 -25.69
C PRO A 102 -1.98 -8.57 -27.06
N VAL A 103 -0.86 -7.85 -27.11
CA VAL A 103 -0.33 -7.24 -28.33
C VAL A 103 0.41 -8.26 -29.21
N TYR A 104 0.75 -9.44 -28.67
CA TYR A 104 1.38 -10.48 -29.47
C TYR A 104 0.37 -11.10 -30.44
N LYS A 105 0.65 -10.93 -31.74
CA LYS A 105 0.14 -11.85 -32.76
C LYS A 105 0.94 -13.16 -32.59
N LEU A 106 0.23 -14.27 -32.39
CA LEU A 106 0.81 -15.60 -32.60
C LEU A 106 1.03 -15.80 -34.10
#